data_AF-A0A8X7ULA2-F1
#
_entry.id   AF-A0A8X7ULA2-F1
#
_cell.length_a   1.000
_cell.length_b   1.000
_cell.length_c   1.000
_cell.angle_alpha   90.00
_cell.angle_beta   90.00
_cell.angle_gamma   90.00
#
_symmetry.space_group_name_H-M   'P 1'
#
loop_
_entity.id
_entity.type
_entity.pdbx_description
1 polymer ?
#
loop_
_entity_poly.entity_id
_entity_poly.type
_entity_poly.pdbx_seq_one_letter_code
_entity_poly.pdbx_strand_id
1 'polypeptide(L)'
;MSINVVVDGGEIHASVKKELVAQFDPFLRQGYSLKLRNFENLAGFGPVKYKDVLDGTLNPDYLVDIVGQIIEISHIEHVTVNGKETEKISLEFRNSDDERLPMVLWGKFACDVSEAMQVRAEHSTVLGLRFGKIKV
;
A
#
# COMPACT_ATOMS: atom_id res chain seq x y z
N MET A 1 12.21 21.92 -1.19
CA MET A 1 12.91 21.14 -2.24
C MET A 1 12.05 19.93 -2.53
N SER A 2 11.89 19.54 -3.80
CA SER A 2 11.16 18.34 -4.19
C SER A 2 12.12 17.36 -4.86
N ILE A 3 11.97 16.08 -4.55
CA ILE A 3 12.79 15.00 -5.11
C ILE A 3 11.89 13.84 -5.53
N ASN A 4 12.26 13.17 -6.62
CA ASN A 4 11.66 11.89 -6.98
C ASN A 4 12.43 10.80 -6.24
N VAL A 5 11.71 10.01 -5.46
CA VAL A 5 12.26 8.91 -4.67
C VAL A 5 11.76 7.61 -5.28
N VAL A 6 12.67 6.69 -5.60
CA VAL A 6 12.29 5.35 -6.01
C VAL A 6 12.17 4.48 -4.76
N VAL A 7 10.98 3.95 -4.49
CA VAL A 7 10.74 2.97 -3.42
C VAL A 7 10.22 1.71 -4.08
N ASP A 8 10.95 0.61 -3.93
CA ASP A 8 10.56 -0.69 -4.48
C ASP A 8 10.12 -0.65 -5.94
N GLY A 9 10.90 0.05 -6.78
CA GLY A 9 10.68 0.15 -8.22
C GLY A 9 9.51 1.05 -8.64
N GLY A 10 8.77 1.64 -7.70
CA GLY A 10 7.82 2.72 -7.94
C GLY A 10 8.44 4.09 -7.66
N GLU A 11 8.03 5.12 -8.41
CA GLU A 11 8.42 6.50 -8.14
C GLU A 11 7.39 7.18 -7.21
N ILE A 12 7.89 7.78 -6.14
CA ILE A 12 7.13 8.61 -5.22
C ILE A 12 7.69 10.02 -5.27
N HIS A 13 6.80 11.01 -5.37
CA HIS A 13 7.19 12.40 -5.23
C HIS A 13 7.27 12.76 -3.74
N ALA A 14 8.47 13.10 -3.27
CA ALA A 14 8.69 13.54 -1.89
C ALA A 14 9.09 15.03 -1.85
N SER A 15 8.70 15.71 -0.79
CA SER A 15 9.02 17.13 -0.60
C SER A 15 9.60 17.37 0.79
N VAL A 16 10.60 18.25 0.85
CA VAL A 16 11.21 18.75 2.09
C VAL A 16 10.74 20.19 2.31
N LYS A 17 10.16 20.45 3.49
CA LYS A 17 9.75 21.80 3.93
C LYS A 17 10.94 22.75 3.91
N LYS A 18 10.69 24.04 3.61
CA LYS A 18 11.72 25.05 3.34
C LYS A 18 12.76 25.17 4.47
N GLU A 19 12.29 25.16 5.70
CA GLU A 19 13.08 25.25 6.93
C GLU A 19 14.00 24.06 7.17
N LEU A 20 13.70 22.89 6.58
CA LEU A 20 14.50 21.67 6.70
C LEU A 20 15.46 21.46 5.51
N VAL A 21 15.36 22.27 4.44
CA VAL A 21 16.16 22.06 3.21
C VAL A 21 17.65 22.06 3.51
N ALA A 22 18.16 23.06 4.24
CA ALA A 22 19.58 23.16 4.55
C ALA A 22 20.13 21.94 5.31
N GLN A 23 19.29 21.27 6.10
CA GLN A 23 19.66 20.08 6.83
C GLN A 23 19.77 18.85 5.93
N PHE A 24 18.85 18.69 4.96
CA PHE A 24 18.74 17.46 4.16
C PHE A 24 19.40 17.54 2.78
N ASP A 25 19.62 18.75 2.25
CA ASP A 25 20.24 18.98 0.93
C ASP A 25 21.58 18.25 0.74
N PRO A 26 22.51 18.22 1.72
CA PRO A 26 23.77 17.50 1.55
C PRO A 26 23.60 15.99 1.33
N PHE A 27 22.51 15.41 1.82
CA PHE A 27 22.24 13.97 1.77
C PHE A 27 21.37 13.57 0.57
N LEU A 28 20.47 14.44 0.12
CA LEU A 28 19.51 14.16 -0.96
C LEU A 28 20.12 14.40 -2.35
N ARG A 29 20.99 13.48 -2.77
CA ARG A 29 21.69 13.53 -4.06
C ARG A 29 21.21 12.44 -5.01
N GLN A 30 21.09 12.77 -6.30
CA GLN A 30 20.75 11.79 -7.33
C GLN A 30 21.80 10.67 -7.38
N GLY A 31 21.34 9.42 -7.54
CA GLY A 31 22.20 8.24 -7.64
C GLY A 31 22.60 7.61 -6.30
N TYR A 32 22.10 8.12 -5.17
CA TYR A 32 22.35 7.57 -3.84
C TYR A 32 21.09 6.93 -3.25
N SER A 33 21.27 5.82 -2.53
CA SER A 33 20.21 5.18 -1.74
C SER A 33 20.20 5.73 -0.32
N LEU A 34 19.03 6.14 0.17
CA LEU A 34 18.86 6.71 1.52
C LEU A 34 17.80 5.94 2.30
N LYS A 35 18.08 5.67 3.58
CA LYS A 35 17.07 5.13 4.50
C LYS A 35 16.33 6.27 5.17
N LEU A 36 15.18 6.55 4.57
CA LEU A 36 14.22 7.56 4.97
C LEU A 36 13.37 7.05 6.16
N ARG A 37 13.25 7.81 7.27
CA ARG A 37 12.42 7.47 8.46
C ARG A 37 11.71 8.72 9.02
N ASN A 38 10.64 8.52 9.79
CA ASN A 38 9.92 9.56 10.55
C ASN A 38 9.38 10.72 9.68
N PHE A 39 8.72 10.41 8.55
CA PHE A 39 8.08 11.42 7.71
C PHE A 39 6.83 11.99 8.37
N GLU A 40 6.53 13.24 8.03
CA GLU A 40 5.23 13.81 8.37
C GLU A 40 4.10 13.04 7.70
N ASN A 41 2.95 13.10 8.37
CA ASN A 41 1.74 12.39 8.03
C ASN A 41 1.41 12.50 6.53
N LEU A 42 1.12 11.37 5.88
CA LEU A 42 0.51 11.35 4.55
C LEU A 42 -0.85 12.04 4.68
N ALA A 43 -0.95 13.33 4.32
CA ALA A 43 -2.17 14.10 4.54
C ALA A 43 -3.39 13.37 3.94
N GLY A 44 -4.35 13.05 4.81
CA GLY A 44 -5.56 12.31 4.48
C GLY A 44 -5.44 10.78 4.48
N PHE A 45 -4.26 10.19 4.65
CA PHE A 45 -4.11 8.74 4.84
C PHE A 45 -4.28 8.39 6.32
N GLY A 46 -5.39 7.75 6.66
CA GLY A 46 -5.75 7.40 8.04
C GLY A 46 -6.07 5.92 8.18
N PRO A 47 -5.05 5.03 8.23
CA PRO A 47 -5.30 3.60 8.26
C PRO A 47 -6.04 3.17 9.53
N VAL A 48 -7.08 2.36 9.37
CA VAL A 48 -7.86 1.80 10.49
C VAL A 48 -7.16 0.58 11.09
N LYS A 49 -7.56 0.20 12.32
CA LYS A 49 -7.07 -1.04 12.94
C LYS A 49 -7.72 -2.25 12.30
N TYR A 50 -6.99 -3.35 12.20
CA TYR A 50 -7.49 -4.56 11.57
C TYR A 50 -8.61 -5.18 12.40
N LYS A 51 -8.48 -5.19 13.73
CA LYS A 51 -9.52 -5.64 14.66
C LYS A 51 -10.86 -4.96 14.39
N ASP A 52 -10.89 -3.64 14.24
CA ASP A 52 -12.10 -2.87 14.00
C ASP A 52 -12.79 -3.24 12.66
N VAL A 53 -12.01 -3.69 11.67
CA VAL A 53 -12.54 -4.22 10.40
C VAL A 53 -13.09 -5.64 10.61
N LEU A 54 -12.33 -6.50 11.29
CA LEU A 54 -12.64 -7.93 11.46
C LEU A 54 -13.82 -8.18 12.41
N ASP A 55 -13.98 -7.36 13.44
CA ASP A 55 -15.07 -7.46 14.40
C ASP A 55 -16.37 -6.78 13.91
N GLY A 56 -16.31 -6.10 12.76
CA GLY A 56 -17.44 -5.42 12.14
C GLY A 56 -17.90 -4.18 12.89
N THR A 57 -17.05 -3.57 13.74
CA THR A 57 -17.38 -2.35 14.48
C THR A 57 -17.40 -1.10 13.59
N LEU A 58 -16.67 -1.12 12.47
CA LEU A 58 -16.67 -0.02 11.50
C LEU A 58 -17.96 -0.01 10.68
N ASN A 59 -18.47 1.20 10.38
CA ASN A 59 -19.62 1.36 9.52
C ASN A 59 -19.22 1.07 8.05
N PRO A 60 -19.83 0.06 7.39
CA PRO A 60 -19.48 -0.37 6.04
C PRO A 60 -19.85 0.62 4.92
N ASP A 61 -20.66 1.64 5.22
CA ASP A 61 -20.97 2.73 4.28
C ASP A 61 -19.77 3.68 4.08
N TYR A 62 -18.78 3.64 4.97
CA TYR A 62 -17.54 4.42 4.86
C TYR A 62 -16.41 3.61 4.24
N LEU A 63 -15.57 4.30 3.47
CA LEU A 63 -14.35 3.76 2.93
C LEU A 63 -13.21 3.94 3.93
N VAL A 64 -12.31 2.96 4.00
CA VAL A 64 -11.21 2.95 4.96
C VAL A 64 -9.86 2.88 4.28
N ASP A 65 -8.86 3.45 4.92
CA ASP A 65 -7.48 3.27 4.52
C ASP A 65 -6.91 2.05 5.28
N ILE A 66 -6.04 1.27 4.62
CA ILE A 66 -5.39 0.08 5.18
C ILE A 66 -3.90 0.13 4.85
N VAL A 67 -3.05 -0.30 5.77
CA VAL A 67 -1.62 -0.49 5.51
C VAL A 67 -1.20 -1.84 6.08
N GLY A 68 -0.39 -2.59 5.33
CA GLY A 68 0.05 -3.93 5.74
C GLY A 68 1.17 -4.49 4.90
N GLN A 69 1.93 -5.42 5.48
CA GLN A 69 2.80 -6.30 4.73
C GLN A 69 1.96 -7.36 4.03
N ILE A 70 2.21 -7.61 2.73
CA ILE A 70 1.60 -8.74 2.01
C ILE A 70 2.31 -10.02 2.45
N ILE A 71 1.55 -10.99 2.94
CA ILE A 71 2.09 -12.30 3.36
C ILE A 71 1.78 -13.38 2.34
N GLU A 72 0.58 -13.35 1.77
CA GLU A 72 0.13 -14.31 0.77
C GLU A 72 -0.70 -13.62 -0.31
N ILE A 73 -0.59 -14.14 -1.53
CA ILE A 73 -1.36 -13.71 -2.70
C ILE A 73 -1.79 -14.95 -3.49
N SER A 74 -3.04 -14.98 -3.93
CA SER A 74 -3.53 -16.03 -4.82
C SER A 74 -3.03 -15.84 -6.25
N HIS A 75 -3.23 -16.86 -7.10
CA HIS A 75 -3.19 -16.63 -8.54
C HIS A 75 -4.28 -15.66 -8.98
N ILE A 76 -4.08 -14.99 -10.12
CA ILE A 76 -5.10 -14.15 -10.76
C ILE A 76 -6.27 -15.04 -11.19
N GLU A 77 -7.47 -14.72 -10.68
CA GLU A 77 -8.75 -15.25 -11.13
C GLU A 77 -9.31 -14.33 -12.23
N HIS A 78 -9.73 -14.89 -13.36
CA HIS A 78 -10.54 -14.18 -14.36
C HIS A 78 -12.02 -14.45 -14.07
N VAL A 79 -12.78 -13.41 -13.76
CA VAL A 79 -14.18 -13.50 -13.33
C VAL A 79 -15.06 -12.51 -14.10
N THR A 80 -16.33 -12.87 -14.31
CA THR A 80 -17.30 -12.01 -15.00
C THR A 80 -18.24 -11.35 -14.00
N VAL A 81 -18.27 -10.02 -13.98
CA VAL A 81 -19.16 -9.21 -13.12
C VAL A 81 -20.03 -8.33 -14.02
N ASN A 82 -21.35 -8.47 -13.91
CA ASN A 82 -22.33 -7.73 -14.73
C ASN A 82 -22.06 -7.84 -16.24
N GLY A 83 -21.65 -9.02 -16.71
CA GLY A 83 -21.34 -9.29 -18.12
C GLY A 83 -19.98 -8.76 -18.60
N LYS A 84 -19.16 -8.18 -17.72
CA LYS A 84 -17.80 -7.72 -18.03
C LYS A 84 -16.77 -8.60 -17.33
N GLU A 85 -15.79 -9.07 -18.08
CA GLU A 85 -14.62 -9.77 -17.51
C GLU A 85 -13.73 -8.81 -16.72
N THR A 86 -13.20 -9.30 -15.61
CA THR A 86 -12.26 -8.60 -14.74
C THR A 86 -11.35 -9.61 -14.05
N GLU A 87 -10.17 -9.14 -13.66
CA GLU A 87 -9.24 -9.90 -12.84
C GLU A 87 -9.56 -9.71 -11.36
N LYS A 88 -9.18 -10.70 -10.55
CA LYS A 88 -9.32 -10.69 -9.11
C LYS A 88 -8.18 -11.48 -8.48
N ILE A 89 -7.64 -10.96 -7.37
CA ILE A 89 -6.75 -11.72 -6.49
C ILE A 89 -7.25 -11.62 -5.05
N SER A 90 -7.01 -12.65 -4.28
CA SER A 90 -7.13 -12.62 -2.83
C SER A 90 -5.73 -12.45 -2.23
N LEU A 91 -5.61 -11.67 -1.18
CA LEU A 91 -4.36 -11.46 -0.47
C LEU A 91 -4.57 -11.36 1.03
N GLU A 92 -3.52 -11.61 1.80
CA GLU A 92 -3.52 -11.45 3.25
C GLU A 92 -2.50 -10.39 3.66
N PHE A 93 -2.99 -9.35 4.32
CA PHE A 93 -2.15 -8.36 4.96
C PHE A 93 -1.82 -8.75 6.39
N ARG A 94 -0.64 -8.30 6.84
CA ARG A 94 -0.19 -8.38 8.21
C ARG A 94 0.29 -7.03 8.73
N ASN A 95 -0.19 -6.64 9.90
CA ASN A 95 0.26 -5.42 10.57
C ASN A 95 1.44 -5.66 11.53
N SER A 96 1.85 -4.62 12.26
CA SER A 96 2.95 -4.70 13.23
C SER A 96 2.67 -5.58 14.45
N ASP A 97 1.40 -5.85 14.72
CA ASP A 97 0.94 -6.67 15.84
C ASP A 97 0.73 -8.14 15.43
N ASP A 98 1.21 -8.51 14.24
CA ASP A 98 1.04 -9.83 13.60
C ASP A 98 -0.43 -10.20 13.30
N GLU A 99 -1.34 -9.23 13.37
CA GLU A 99 -2.74 -9.42 13.01
C GLU A 99 -2.90 -9.53 11.50
N ARG A 100 -3.78 -10.43 11.06
CA ARG A 100 -3.99 -10.73 9.65
C ARG A 100 -5.34 -10.22 9.16
N LEU A 101 -5.35 -9.58 8.00
CA LEU A 101 -6.55 -9.07 7.36
C LEU A 101 -6.65 -9.61 5.93
N PRO A 102 -7.65 -10.45 5.61
CA PRO A 102 -7.91 -10.89 4.25
C PRO A 102 -8.48 -9.74 3.42
N MET A 103 -8.02 -9.61 2.18
CA MET A 103 -8.46 -8.60 1.23
C MET A 103 -8.55 -9.15 -0.19
N VAL A 104 -9.29 -8.44 -1.03
CA VAL A 104 -9.46 -8.77 -2.46
C VAL A 104 -9.18 -7.53 -3.29
N LEU A 105 -8.33 -7.67 -4.30
CA LEU A 105 -8.09 -6.64 -5.32
C LEU A 105 -8.71 -7.06 -6.65
N TRP A 106 -9.08 -6.07 -7.45
CA TRP A 106 -9.81 -6.26 -8.71
C TRP A 106 -9.18 -5.47 -9.85
N GLY A 107 -9.38 -5.99 -11.07
CA GLY A 107 -8.95 -5.38 -12.32
C GLY A 107 -7.46 -5.05 -12.32
N LYS A 108 -7.11 -3.85 -12.81
CA LYS A 108 -5.71 -3.42 -12.92
C LYS A 108 -4.92 -3.52 -11.61
N PHE A 109 -5.53 -3.24 -10.45
CA PHE A 109 -4.84 -3.36 -9.16
C PHE A 109 -4.45 -4.81 -8.84
N ALA A 110 -5.28 -5.79 -9.22
CA ALA A 110 -4.95 -7.20 -9.06
C ALA A 110 -3.73 -7.59 -9.90
N CYS A 111 -3.69 -7.14 -11.16
CA CYS A 111 -2.58 -7.41 -12.07
C CYS A 111 -1.28 -6.78 -11.58
N ASP A 112 -1.32 -5.47 -11.26
CA ASP A 112 -0.12 -4.71 -10.88
C ASP A 112 0.51 -5.26 -9.59
N VAL A 113 -0.30 -5.64 -8.59
CA VAL A 113 0.20 -6.25 -7.34
C VAL A 113 0.71 -7.67 -7.60
N SER A 114 0.04 -8.47 -8.40
CA SER A 114 0.50 -9.83 -8.74
C SER A 114 1.86 -9.80 -9.45
N GLU A 115 2.04 -8.90 -10.41
CA GLU A 115 3.30 -8.75 -11.14
C GLU A 115 4.43 -8.28 -10.18
N ALA A 116 4.16 -7.28 -9.35
CA ALA A 116 5.13 -6.78 -8.38
C ALA A 116 5.61 -7.86 -7.40
N MET A 117 4.71 -8.76 -6.97
CA MET A 117 5.06 -9.86 -6.06
C MET A 117 5.86 -10.97 -6.76
N GLN A 118 5.64 -11.25 -8.04
CA GLN A 118 6.40 -12.26 -8.79
C GLN A 118 7.86 -11.83 -9.03
N VAL A 119 8.10 -10.54 -9.23
CA VAL A 119 9.45 -10.00 -9.48
C VAL A 119 10.28 -9.90 -8.20
N ARG A 120 9.64 -9.91 -7.02
CA ARG A 120 10.25 -9.55 -5.73
C ARG A 120 10.14 -10.65 -4.67
N ALA A 121 10.23 -11.92 -5.06
CA ALA A 121 10.01 -13.06 -4.18
C ALA A 121 10.86 -13.07 -2.88
N GLU A 122 11.99 -12.36 -2.85
CA GLU A 122 12.91 -12.32 -1.69
C GLU A 122 12.72 -11.10 -0.76
N HIS A 123 11.84 -10.14 -1.11
CA HIS A 123 11.65 -8.91 -0.35
C HIS A 123 10.25 -8.81 0.27
N SER A 124 10.20 -8.35 1.53
CA SER A 124 8.94 -8.03 2.20
C SER A 124 8.29 -6.80 1.55
N THR A 125 7.15 -6.98 0.88
CA THR A 125 6.38 -5.87 0.29
C THR A 125 5.34 -5.35 1.28
N VAL A 126 5.34 -4.04 1.52
CA VAL A 126 4.30 -3.32 2.28
C VAL A 126 3.46 -2.51 1.31
N LEU A 127 2.13 -2.59 1.46
CA LEU A 127 1.17 -1.86 0.63
C LEU A 127 0.30 -0.97 1.53
N GLY A 128 0.15 0.28 1.12
CA GLY A 128 -0.83 1.23 1.66
C GLY A 128 -1.97 1.39 0.65
N LEU A 129 -3.19 1.14 1.08
CA LEU A 129 -4.38 1.14 0.24
C LEU A 129 -5.37 2.18 0.77
N ARG A 130 -5.84 3.05 -0.13
CA ARG A 130 -6.82 4.08 0.21
C ARG A 130 -8.20 3.75 -0.31
N PHE A 131 -9.20 4.18 0.44
CA PHE A 131 -10.60 4.06 0.04
C PHE A 131 -11.07 2.61 -0.17
N GLY A 132 -10.55 1.68 0.64
CA GLY A 132 -10.98 0.29 0.67
C GLY A 132 -12.43 0.17 1.13
N LYS A 133 -13.20 -0.66 0.43
CA LYS A 133 -14.59 -0.97 0.81
C LYS A 133 -14.61 -2.14 1.79
N ILE A 134 -15.28 -1.96 2.92
CA ILE A 134 -15.58 -3.05 3.85
C ILE A 134 -16.71 -3.88 3.25
N LYS A 135 -16.52 -5.20 3.20
CA LYS A 135 -17.57 -6.14 2.78
C LYS A 135 -18.16 -6.77 4.03
N VAL A 136 -19.48 -6.62 4.19
CA VAL A 136 -20.31 -7.32 5.18
C VAL A 136 -20.93 -8.55 4.54
#